data_AF-F0LMH9-F1
#
_entry.id   AF-F0LMH9-F1
#
_cell.length_a   1.000
_cell.length_b   1.000
_cell.length_c   1.000
_cell.angle_alpha   90.00
_cell.angle_beta   90.00
_cell.angle_gamma   90.00
#
_symmetry.space_group_name_H-M   'P 1'
#
loop_
_entity.id
_entity.type
_entity.pdbx_description
1 polymer ?
#
loop_
_entity_poly.entity_id
_entity_poly.type
_entity_poly.pdbx_seq_one_letter_code
_entity_poly.pdbx_strand_id
1 'polypeptide(L)'
;MPTNVTAEYLAAEEEYRNAKTIAEKIKALEKMYATVPKHKGTEKLRLQIKRRLAELRKELEKQQAQRKGGGYSFSVKKEGAAQIVLAGLPNVGKSSLLRRLTGVDTDVADYPFTTVEPIPGMMKHNDVQIQLVEVPGLVEGASLGKGMGTQLLAVIRNADAIAIVIDLSQDPIRQMEIILKEFERAGIKINKRKPRIEIKKMPYGGIVINGQENIKGDIEEVMKMLREEKIHSAEITVKEPVTLEEFADALDESLVWRRAIIIANKGDAPGSRENYEKLVREYGNRFKIVPVSAKKGINIDVVKDALYELAGIIRVFTKSPGEEPAYPPIALRKGATVLDVAKRIHKDFAKKFKYARVWGKSVKFPGQRVGADHVLEDGDIVEIHAR
;
A
#
# COMPACT_ATOMS: atom_id res chain seq x y z
N MET A 1 19.97 -19.98 28.74
CA MET A 1 19.14 -20.05 29.96
C MET A 1 17.72 -20.43 29.53
N PRO A 2 16.99 -21.27 30.29
CA PRO A 2 15.59 -21.54 29.97
C PRO A 2 14.84 -20.22 30.09
N THR A 3 14.38 -19.71 28.95
CA THR A 3 13.61 -18.48 28.89
C THR A 3 12.30 -18.75 29.60
N ASN A 4 12.03 -18.05 30.70
CA ASN A 4 10.80 -18.23 31.46
C ASN A 4 9.64 -17.68 30.62
N VAL A 5 9.05 -18.56 29.81
CA VAL A 5 7.95 -18.24 28.90
C VAL A 5 6.63 -18.23 29.66
N THR A 6 5.71 -17.35 29.26
CA THR A 6 4.41 -17.20 29.91
C THR A 6 3.56 -18.47 29.75
N ALA A 7 2.62 -18.70 30.68
CA ALA A 7 1.65 -19.79 30.55
C ALA A 7 0.82 -19.67 29.25
N GLU A 8 0.54 -18.44 28.83
CA GLU A 8 -0.15 -18.15 27.57
C GLU A 8 0.69 -18.53 26.33
N TYR A 9 2.01 -18.39 26.40
CA TYR A 9 2.93 -18.87 25.37
C TYR A 9 2.92 -20.39 25.29
N LEU A 10 2.98 -21.09 26.42
CA LEU A 10 2.98 -22.55 26.46
C LEU A 10 1.69 -23.13 25.87
N ALA A 11 0.54 -22.54 26.19
CA ALA A 11 -0.75 -22.92 25.59
C ALA A 11 -0.77 -22.68 24.07
N ALA A 12 -0.22 -21.56 23.59
CA ALA A 12 -0.10 -21.28 22.17
C ALA A 12 0.88 -22.23 21.45
N GLU A 13 1.94 -22.66 22.14
CA GLU A 13 2.90 -23.63 21.61
C GLU A 13 2.26 -25.03 21.50
N GLU A 14 1.42 -25.42 22.45
CA GLU A 14 0.65 -26.66 22.39
C GLU A 14 -0.38 -26.63 21.25
N GLU A 15 -1.08 -25.50 21.07
CA GLU A 15 -1.94 -25.28 19.90
C GLU A 15 -1.17 -25.44 18.58
N TYR A 16 0.07 -24.93 18.50
CA TYR A 16 0.92 -25.08 17.32
C TYR A 16 1.35 -26.53 17.07
N ARG A 17 1.67 -27.29 18.13
CA ARG A 17 2.02 -28.72 18.01
C ARG A 17 0.82 -29.56 17.55
N ASN A 18 -0.38 -29.22 18.01
CA ASN A 18 -1.60 -29.94 17.68
C ASN A 18 -2.26 -29.51 16.35
N ALA A 19 -1.81 -28.38 15.77
CA ALA A 19 -2.35 -27.86 14.52
C ALA A 19 -2.10 -28.80 13.33
N LYS A 20 -3.17 -29.17 12.63
CA LYS A 20 -3.13 -30.13 11.51
C LYS A 20 -3.03 -29.43 10.17
N THR A 21 -3.53 -28.21 10.05
CA THR A 21 -3.51 -27.42 8.82
C THR A 21 -2.49 -26.27 8.87
N ILE A 22 -2.03 -25.80 7.71
CA ILE A 22 -1.14 -24.63 7.61
C ILE A 22 -1.80 -23.38 8.23
N ALA A 23 -3.11 -23.20 8.03
CA ALA A 23 -3.85 -22.08 8.59
C ALA A 23 -3.90 -22.11 10.14
N GLU A 24 -4.12 -23.29 10.74
CA GLU A 24 -4.07 -23.47 12.20
C GLU A 24 -2.67 -23.21 12.74
N LYS A 25 -1.62 -23.69 12.04
CA LYS A 25 -0.23 -23.45 12.43
C LYS A 25 0.13 -21.97 12.42
N ILE A 26 -0.33 -21.22 11.41
CA ILE A 26 -0.15 -19.76 11.34
C ILE A 26 -0.85 -19.11 12.54
N LYS A 27 -2.13 -19.45 12.81
CA LYS A 27 -2.89 -18.87 13.93
C LYS A 27 -2.22 -19.11 15.28
N ALA A 28 -1.72 -20.32 15.51
CA ALA A 28 -1.03 -20.67 16.74
C ALA A 28 0.31 -19.90 16.88
N LEU A 29 1.11 -19.80 15.81
CA LEU A 29 2.34 -19.01 15.82
C LEU A 29 2.10 -17.51 16.02
N GLU A 30 1.00 -16.96 15.50
CA GLU A 30 0.63 -15.57 15.77
C GLU A 30 0.30 -15.34 17.25
N LYS A 31 -0.38 -16.31 17.88
CA LYS A 31 -0.64 -16.31 19.32
C LYS A 31 0.66 -16.40 20.11
N MET A 32 1.57 -17.31 19.74
CA MET A 32 2.91 -17.42 20.33
C MET A 32 3.72 -16.13 20.20
N TYR A 33 3.67 -15.46 19.04
CA TYR A 33 4.38 -14.19 18.82
C TYR A 33 3.82 -13.04 19.67
N ALA A 34 2.51 -13.07 19.95
CA ALA A 34 1.84 -12.07 20.77
C ALA A 34 2.15 -12.25 22.28
N THR A 35 2.29 -13.48 22.75
CA THR A 35 2.43 -13.83 24.17
C THR A 35 3.86 -14.02 24.64
N VAL A 36 4.82 -14.12 23.73
CA VAL A 36 6.24 -14.21 24.07
C VAL A 36 6.75 -12.88 24.68
N PRO A 37 7.51 -12.91 25.79
CA PRO A 37 8.04 -11.70 26.41
C PRO A 37 8.91 -10.87 25.47
N LYS A 38 9.01 -9.56 25.72
CA LYS A 38 9.74 -8.60 24.87
C LYS A 38 11.00 -8.08 25.56
N HIS A 39 11.98 -8.94 25.77
CA HIS A 39 13.29 -8.58 26.31
C HIS A 39 14.45 -9.25 25.55
N LYS A 40 15.70 -8.85 25.82
CA LYS A 40 16.92 -9.33 25.11
C LYS A 40 17.03 -10.86 25.04
N GLY A 41 16.68 -11.57 26.14
CA GLY A 41 16.67 -13.04 26.18
C GLY A 41 15.60 -13.76 25.32
N THR A 42 14.63 -13.04 24.77
CA THR A 42 13.52 -13.57 23.94
C THR A 42 13.59 -13.13 22.48
N GLU A 43 14.55 -12.28 22.10
CA GLU A 43 14.66 -11.74 20.74
C GLU A 43 14.84 -12.86 19.70
N LYS A 44 15.70 -13.84 20.00
CA LYS A 44 15.93 -15.01 19.15
C LYS A 44 14.67 -15.84 18.92
N LEU A 45 13.87 -16.04 19.97
CA LEU A 45 12.62 -16.81 19.91
C LEU A 45 11.56 -16.06 19.09
N ARG A 46 11.42 -14.74 19.32
CA ARG A 46 10.53 -13.87 18.54
C ARG A 46 10.86 -13.90 17.06
N LEU A 47 12.14 -13.83 16.74
CA LEU A 47 12.62 -13.89 15.37
C LEU A 47 12.31 -15.25 14.72
N GLN A 48 12.52 -16.36 15.44
CA GLN A 48 12.16 -17.70 14.98
C GLN A 48 10.66 -17.84 14.67
N ILE A 49 9.79 -17.33 15.55
CA ILE A 49 8.34 -17.36 15.34
C ILE A 49 7.94 -16.52 14.12
N LYS A 50 8.48 -15.29 14.00
CA LYS A 50 8.20 -14.40 12.85
C LYS A 50 8.66 -15.02 11.53
N ARG A 51 9.83 -15.68 11.51
CA ARG A 51 10.34 -16.43 10.35
C ARG A 51 9.42 -17.57 9.96
N ARG A 52 9.01 -18.39 10.94
CA ARG A 52 8.12 -19.52 10.68
C ARG A 52 6.74 -19.07 10.17
N LEU A 53 6.25 -17.93 10.65
CA LEU A 53 5.05 -17.29 10.12
C LEU A 53 5.18 -16.90 8.64
N ALA A 54 6.30 -16.27 8.25
CA ALA A 54 6.54 -15.89 6.86
C ALA A 54 6.60 -17.11 5.93
N GLU A 55 7.32 -18.17 6.34
CA GLU A 55 7.40 -19.44 5.60
C GLU A 55 6.03 -20.06 5.36
N LEU A 56 5.25 -20.26 6.43
CA LEU A 56 3.94 -20.92 6.34
C LEU A 56 2.93 -20.08 5.55
N ARG A 57 3.01 -18.74 5.61
CA ARG A 57 2.19 -17.86 4.76
C ARG A 57 2.54 -18.01 3.28
N LYS A 58 3.83 -18.06 2.93
CA LYS A 58 4.31 -18.28 1.57
C LYS A 58 3.91 -19.66 1.04
N GLU A 59 3.94 -20.68 1.90
CA GLU A 59 3.50 -22.03 1.57
C GLU A 59 1.99 -22.11 1.34
N LEU A 60 1.19 -21.44 2.19
CA LEU A 60 -0.26 -21.33 2.03
C LEU A 60 -0.63 -20.64 0.71
N GLU A 61 0.09 -19.56 0.37
CA GLU A 61 -0.11 -18.82 -0.89
C GLU A 61 0.21 -19.71 -2.11
N LYS A 62 1.28 -20.51 -2.05
CA LYS A 62 1.62 -21.48 -3.11
C LYS A 62 0.59 -22.59 -3.25
N GLN A 63 0.09 -23.16 -2.15
CA GLN A 63 -0.97 -24.17 -2.19
C GLN A 63 -2.27 -23.59 -2.78
N GLN A 64 -2.59 -22.34 -2.48
CA GLN A 64 -3.73 -21.64 -3.05
C GLN A 64 -3.54 -21.32 -4.54
N ALA A 65 -2.32 -21.01 -4.98
CA ALA A 65 -1.98 -20.77 -6.38
C ALA A 65 -2.04 -22.05 -7.23
N GLN A 66 -1.53 -23.18 -6.71
CA GLN A 66 -1.56 -24.48 -7.42
C GLN A 66 -2.97 -25.06 -7.57
N ARG A 67 -3.88 -24.79 -6.63
CA ARG A 67 -5.30 -25.16 -6.75
C ARG A 67 -6.07 -24.32 -7.78
N LYS A 68 -5.50 -23.22 -8.29
CA LYS A 68 -6.13 -22.28 -9.23
C LYS A 68 -5.74 -22.52 -10.69
N GLY A 69 -5.81 -23.77 -11.16
CA GLY A 69 -5.79 -24.08 -12.59
C GLY A 69 -7.01 -23.54 -13.39
N GLY A 70 -7.96 -22.85 -12.75
CA GLY A 70 -9.15 -22.29 -13.41
C GLY A 70 -10.02 -21.40 -12.51
N GLY A 71 -9.44 -20.42 -11.80
CA GLY A 71 -10.18 -19.57 -10.87
C GLY A 71 -10.27 -18.09 -11.29
N TYR A 72 -11.49 -17.56 -11.35
CA TYR A 72 -11.82 -16.14 -11.56
C TYR A 72 -10.84 -15.18 -10.87
N SER A 73 -10.22 -14.29 -11.64
CA SER A 73 -9.41 -13.18 -11.11
C SER A 73 -10.34 -12.08 -10.62
N PHE A 74 -10.59 -12.07 -9.31
CA PHE A 74 -11.16 -10.93 -8.58
C PHE A 74 -10.16 -9.76 -8.54
N SER A 75 -9.85 -9.17 -9.69
CA SER A 75 -9.01 -7.98 -9.80
C SER A 75 -9.87 -6.82 -10.30
N VAL A 76 -10.03 -5.80 -9.46
CA VAL A 76 -10.59 -4.52 -9.92
C VAL A 76 -9.56 -3.87 -10.83
N LYS A 77 -9.87 -3.82 -12.13
CA LYS A 77 -9.02 -3.15 -13.12
C LYS A 77 -8.87 -1.69 -12.74
N LYS A 78 -7.63 -1.18 -12.78
CA LYS A 78 -7.35 0.24 -12.53
C LYS A 78 -7.97 1.09 -13.62
N GLU A 79 -8.74 2.08 -13.21
CA GLU A 79 -9.36 3.06 -14.07
C GLU A 79 -9.04 4.49 -13.60
N GLY A 80 -9.22 5.46 -14.49
CA GLY A 80 -8.85 6.84 -14.23
C GLY A 80 -7.34 7.04 -14.05
N ALA A 81 -6.98 8.07 -13.28
CA ALA A 81 -5.60 8.49 -13.05
C ALA A 81 -4.91 7.74 -11.91
N ALA A 82 -5.68 7.32 -10.91
CA ALA A 82 -5.20 6.54 -9.77
C ALA A 82 -6.34 5.72 -9.16
N GLN A 83 -5.97 4.61 -8.52
CA GLN A 83 -6.85 3.77 -7.74
C GLN A 83 -6.51 3.89 -6.25
N ILE A 84 -7.45 4.37 -5.43
CA ILE A 84 -7.31 4.48 -3.97
C ILE A 84 -8.27 3.52 -3.30
N VAL A 85 -7.77 2.70 -2.37
CA VAL A 85 -8.63 1.80 -1.59
C VAL A 85 -9.13 2.47 -0.32
N LEU A 86 -10.44 2.39 -0.06
CA LEU A 86 -11.04 2.73 1.23
C LEU A 86 -10.95 1.52 2.15
N ALA A 87 -10.17 1.65 3.22
CA ALA A 87 -9.86 0.62 4.19
C ALA A 87 -10.40 0.99 5.57
N GLY A 88 -11.04 0.08 6.29
CA GLY A 88 -11.53 0.36 7.64
C GLY A 88 -12.40 -0.76 8.19
N LEU A 89 -12.67 -0.73 9.50
CA LEU A 89 -13.56 -1.70 10.14
C LEU A 89 -14.98 -1.67 9.54
N PRO A 90 -15.79 -2.71 9.74
CA PRO A 90 -17.21 -2.65 9.42
C PRO A 90 -17.89 -1.43 10.07
N ASN A 91 -18.93 -0.88 9.42
CA ASN A 91 -19.79 0.18 9.96
C ASN A 91 -19.12 1.54 10.30
N VAL A 92 -17.86 1.76 9.89
CA VAL A 92 -17.19 3.07 10.01
C VAL A 92 -17.67 4.11 8.98
N GLY A 93 -18.54 3.72 8.06
CA GLY A 93 -19.14 4.60 7.04
C GLY A 93 -18.38 4.67 5.71
N LYS A 94 -17.64 3.62 5.34
CA LYS A 94 -16.91 3.51 4.05
C LYS A 94 -17.85 3.69 2.85
N SER A 95 -18.95 2.94 2.78
CA SER A 95 -19.90 3.00 1.65
C SER A 95 -20.60 4.34 1.58
N SER A 96 -21.00 4.92 2.72
CA SER A 96 -21.58 6.27 2.78
C SER A 96 -20.59 7.32 2.28
N LEU A 97 -19.31 7.20 2.65
CA LEU A 97 -18.26 8.09 2.18
C LEU A 97 -18.01 7.93 0.68
N LEU A 98 -17.96 6.68 0.17
CA LEU A 98 -17.80 6.38 -1.25
C LEU A 98 -18.89 7.07 -2.07
N ARG A 99 -20.17 6.87 -1.73
CA ARG A 99 -21.32 7.51 -2.39
C ARG A 99 -21.21 9.03 -2.44
N ARG A 100 -20.85 9.65 -1.30
CA ARG A 100 -20.69 11.10 -1.19
C ARG A 100 -19.54 11.64 -2.05
N LEU A 101 -18.44 10.90 -2.15
CA LEU A 101 -17.27 11.31 -2.93
C LEU A 101 -17.49 11.13 -4.44
N THR A 102 -18.21 10.10 -4.85
CA THR A 102 -18.44 9.78 -6.26
C THR A 102 -19.66 10.49 -6.83
N GLY A 103 -20.59 10.97 -5.98
CA GLY A 103 -21.84 11.57 -6.40
C GLY A 103 -22.81 10.57 -7.03
N VAL A 104 -22.53 9.27 -6.87
CA VAL A 104 -23.39 8.17 -7.34
C VAL A 104 -24.17 7.66 -6.14
N ASP A 105 -25.50 7.76 -6.19
CA ASP A 105 -26.36 6.92 -5.38
C ASP A 105 -26.11 5.48 -5.82
N THR A 106 -25.39 4.71 -5.02
CA THR A 106 -25.26 3.28 -5.30
C THR A 106 -26.56 2.57 -4.91
N ASP A 107 -27.59 2.83 -5.71
CA ASP A 107 -28.83 2.05 -5.82
C ASP A 107 -28.61 0.84 -6.73
N VAL A 108 -27.52 0.10 -6.49
CA VAL A 108 -27.28 -1.29 -6.93
C VAL A 108 -26.20 -1.78 -5.96
N ALA A 109 -26.53 -2.45 -4.86
CA ALA A 109 -27.00 -3.83 -4.85
C ALA A 109 -27.65 -4.17 -3.50
N ASP A 110 -28.97 -4.07 -3.41
CA ASP A 110 -29.75 -5.01 -2.60
C ASP A 110 -29.78 -6.35 -3.35
N TYR A 111 -28.65 -7.07 -3.35
CA TYR A 111 -28.67 -8.49 -3.66
C TYR A 111 -28.67 -9.24 -2.32
N PRO A 112 -29.80 -9.84 -1.89
CA PRO A 112 -29.69 -10.92 -0.93
C PRO A 112 -28.71 -11.92 -1.56
N PHE A 113 -27.68 -12.34 -0.81
CA PHE A 113 -26.51 -13.12 -1.27
C PHE A 113 -25.27 -12.35 -1.79
N THR A 114 -24.96 -11.14 -1.31
CA THR A 114 -23.69 -10.46 -1.65
C THR A 114 -22.46 -11.29 -1.26
N THR A 115 -21.83 -11.92 -2.24
CA THR A 115 -20.43 -12.32 -2.16
C THR A 115 -19.59 -11.05 -2.01
N VAL A 116 -18.57 -11.13 -1.15
CA VAL A 116 -17.73 -10.03 -0.64
C VAL A 116 -16.85 -9.41 -1.75
N GLU A 117 -17.46 -8.73 -2.72
CA GLU A 117 -16.76 -8.10 -3.84
C GLU A 117 -16.38 -6.63 -3.51
N PRO A 118 -15.18 -6.17 -3.88
CA PRO A 118 -14.82 -4.76 -3.79
C PRO A 118 -15.70 -3.89 -4.69
N ILE A 119 -16.17 -2.75 -4.19
CA ILE A 119 -17.07 -1.83 -4.91
C ILE A 119 -16.25 -0.65 -5.44
N PRO A 120 -16.02 -0.53 -6.76
CA PRO A 120 -15.39 0.64 -7.35
C PRO A 120 -16.39 1.81 -7.49
N GLY A 121 -15.88 3.03 -7.38
CA GLY A 121 -16.63 4.24 -7.66
C GLY A 121 -15.70 5.35 -8.16
N MET A 122 -16.14 6.13 -9.14
CA MET A 122 -15.32 7.15 -9.77
C MET A 122 -15.55 8.51 -9.12
N MET A 123 -14.52 9.06 -8.49
CA MET A 123 -14.51 10.42 -7.96
C MET A 123 -13.94 11.36 -9.02
N LYS A 124 -14.71 12.37 -9.44
CA LYS A 124 -14.21 13.45 -10.29
C LYS A 124 -13.72 14.60 -9.42
N HIS A 125 -12.47 15.03 -9.61
CA HIS A 125 -11.89 16.18 -8.92
C HIS A 125 -10.80 16.84 -9.77
N ASN A 126 -10.80 18.18 -9.88
CA ASN A 126 -9.83 18.94 -10.69
C ASN A 126 -9.65 18.40 -12.13
N ASP A 127 -10.76 18.07 -12.80
CA ASP A 127 -10.82 17.51 -14.16
C ASP A 127 -10.18 16.14 -14.34
N VAL A 128 -9.90 15.46 -13.23
CA VAL A 128 -9.35 14.10 -13.21
C VAL A 128 -10.34 13.15 -12.56
N GLN A 129 -10.38 11.92 -13.06
CA GLN A 129 -11.12 10.82 -12.44
C GLN A 129 -10.17 9.95 -11.60
N ILE A 130 -10.52 9.76 -10.34
CA ILE A 130 -9.82 8.89 -9.38
C ILE A 130 -10.77 7.75 -9.02
N GLN A 131 -10.32 6.51 -9.21
CA GLN A 131 -11.09 5.33 -8.85
C GLN A 131 -10.93 5.08 -7.34
N LEU A 132 -12.03 5.18 -6.61
CA LEU A 132 -12.11 4.76 -5.21
C LEU A 132 -12.63 3.32 -5.17
N VAL A 133 -11.99 2.46 -4.39
CA VAL A 133 -12.42 1.07 -4.24
C VAL A 133 -12.72 0.80 -2.79
N GLU A 134 -13.98 0.57 -2.46
CA GLU A 134 -14.37 0.08 -1.15
C GLU A 134 -14.02 -1.39 -1.03
N VAL A 135 -13.17 -1.71 -0.05
CA VAL A 135 -12.89 -3.09 0.33
C VAL A 135 -13.78 -3.44 1.53
N PRO A 136 -14.64 -4.48 1.41
CA PRO A 136 -15.39 -5.00 2.54
C PRO A 136 -14.45 -5.39 3.68
N GLY A 137 -14.92 -5.21 4.93
CA GLY A 137 -14.13 -5.20 6.17
C GLY A 137 -12.82 -6.01 6.13
N LEU A 138 -11.70 -5.28 6.17
CA LEU A 138 -10.32 -5.81 6.28
C LEU A 138 -10.15 -6.90 7.36
N VAL A 139 -11.01 -6.92 8.37
CA VAL A 139 -10.89 -7.73 9.59
C VAL A 139 -11.65 -9.05 9.55
N GLU A 140 -12.71 -9.19 8.74
CA GLU A 140 -13.52 -10.42 8.72
C GLU A 140 -13.02 -11.44 7.68
N GLY A 141 -12.37 -10.99 6.59
CA GLY A 141 -12.02 -11.85 5.47
C GLY A 141 -10.57 -12.36 5.41
N ALA A 142 -9.62 -11.72 6.09
CA ALA A 142 -8.19 -12.04 5.96
C ALA A 142 -7.77 -13.32 6.69
N SER A 143 -8.52 -13.72 7.73
CA SER A 143 -8.21 -14.91 8.56
C SER A 143 -9.14 -16.12 8.33
N LEU A 144 -10.20 -16.01 7.54
CA LEU A 144 -11.08 -17.15 7.23
C LEU A 144 -10.63 -17.79 5.90
N GLY A 145 -10.01 -18.98 6.01
CA GLY A 145 -9.36 -19.76 4.96
C GLY A 145 -10.23 -20.26 3.80
N LYS A 146 -11.07 -19.41 3.20
CA LYS A 146 -11.88 -19.66 2.00
C LYS A 146 -11.35 -18.95 0.74
N GLY A 147 -10.11 -18.48 0.74
CA GLY A 147 -9.47 -17.88 -0.45
C GLY A 147 -9.89 -16.44 -0.79
N MET A 148 -10.87 -15.87 -0.08
CA MET A 148 -11.36 -14.49 -0.29
C MET A 148 -10.46 -13.41 0.34
N GLY A 149 -9.83 -13.71 1.49
CA GLY A 149 -8.85 -12.80 2.11
C GLY A 149 -7.69 -12.48 1.18
N THR A 150 -7.17 -13.48 0.46
CA THR A 150 -6.11 -13.31 -0.53
C THR A 150 -6.52 -12.39 -1.69
N GLN A 151 -7.81 -12.38 -2.06
CA GLN A 151 -8.33 -11.55 -3.15
C GLN A 151 -8.47 -10.08 -2.74
N LEU A 152 -9.01 -9.80 -1.54
CA LEU A 152 -9.10 -8.43 -1.01
C LEU A 152 -7.71 -7.81 -0.82
N LEU A 153 -6.75 -8.61 -0.33
CA LEU A 153 -5.36 -8.19 -0.20
C LEU A 153 -4.71 -7.91 -1.57
N ALA A 154 -5.07 -8.63 -2.63
CA ALA A 154 -4.58 -8.35 -3.98
C ALA A 154 -5.03 -6.96 -4.47
N VAL A 155 -6.27 -6.55 -4.18
CA VAL A 155 -6.77 -5.21 -4.51
C VAL A 155 -5.96 -4.14 -3.77
N ILE A 156 -5.72 -4.31 -2.47
CA ILE A 156 -4.94 -3.36 -1.67
C ILE A 156 -3.47 -3.32 -2.12
N ARG A 157 -2.87 -4.47 -2.42
CA ARG A 157 -1.51 -4.56 -2.94
C ARG A 157 -1.39 -3.90 -4.31
N ASN A 158 -2.41 -3.98 -5.16
CA ASN A 158 -2.40 -3.35 -6.46
C ASN A 158 -2.74 -1.86 -6.42
N ALA A 159 -3.48 -1.37 -5.42
CA ALA A 159 -3.87 0.03 -5.29
C ALA A 159 -2.66 0.99 -5.25
N ASP A 160 -2.90 2.24 -5.58
CA ASP A 160 -1.87 3.29 -5.63
C ASP A 160 -1.65 3.94 -4.28
N ALA A 161 -2.72 4.06 -3.52
CA ALA A 161 -2.71 4.54 -2.16
C ALA A 161 -3.91 3.98 -1.39
N ILE A 162 -3.92 4.21 -0.08
CA ILE A 162 -4.95 3.71 0.83
C ILE A 162 -5.51 4.89 1.63
N ALA A 163 -6.83 4.97 1.74
CA ALA A 163 -7.49 5.89 2.66
C ALA A 163 -8.09 5.08 3.81
N ILE A 164 -7.53 5.25 5.01
CA ILE A 164 -7.97 4.52 6.20
C ILE A 164 -9.12 5.29 6.83
N VAL A 165 -10.32 4.71 6.83
CA VAL A 165 -11.53 5.30 7.41
C VAL A 165 -11.66 4.84 8.86
N ILE A 166 -11.67 5.82 9.78
CA ILE A 166 -11.80 5.61 11.22
C ILE A 166 -13.08 6.26 11.71
N ASP A 167 -13.83 5.55 12.57
CA ASP A 167 -15.04 6.07 13.20
C ASP A 167 -14.68 6.84 14.48
N LEU A 168 -14.94 8.15 14.50
CA LEU A 168 -14.68 9.02 15.66
C LEU A 168 -15.70 8.87 16.79
N SER A 169 -16.82 8.15 16.59
CA SER A 169 -17.77 7.83 17.67
C SER A 169 -17.32 6.67 18.56
N GLN A 170 -16.25 5.98 18.16
CA GLN A 170 -15.65 4.83 18.85
C GLN A 170 -14.18 5.13 19.16
N ASP A 171 -13.51 4.23 19.89
CA ASP A 171 -12.07 4.35 20.16
C ASP A 171 -11.27 4.31 18.84
N PRO A 172 -10.64 5.44 18.43
CA PRO A 172 -9.93 5.52 17.16
C PRO A 172 -8.55 4.84 17.22
N ILE A 173 -7.95 4.75 18.41
CA ILE A 173 -6.61 4.16 18.59
C ILE A 173 -6.71 2.65 18.41
N ARG A 174 -7.65 2.00 19.09
CA ARG A 174 -7.91 0.56 18.93
C ARG A 174 -8.24 0.19 17.49
N GLN A 175 -9.02 1.01 16.79
CA GLN A 175 -9.31 0.79 15.36
C GLN A 175 -8.03 0.82 14.51
N MET A 176 -7.19 1.82 14.71
CA MET A 176 -5.92 1.95 13.99
C MET A 176 -4.97 0.78 14.27
N GLU A 177 -4.86 0.34 15.53
CA GLU A 177 -4.03 -0.80 15.91
C GLU A 177 -4.45 -2.08 15.18
N ILE A 178 -5.76 -2.36 15.14
CA ILE A 178 -6.31 -3.53 14.43
C ILE A 178 -5.97 -3.43 12.94
N ILE A 179 -6.24 -2.28 12.31
CA ILE A 179 -6.03 -2.09 10.87
C ILE A 179 -4.53 -2.19 10.50
N LEU A 180 -3.65 -1.55 11.27
CA LEU A 180 -2.20 -1.60 11.03
C LEU A 180 -1.66 -3.02 11.20
N LYS A 181 -2.14 -3.77 12.20
CA LYS A 181 -1.78 -5.17 12.40
C LYS A 181 -2.19 -6.03 11.19
N GLU A 182 -3.39 -5.81 10.64
CA GLU A 182 -3.83 -6.53 9.43
C GLU A 182 -2.97 -6.18 8.21
N PHE A 183 -2.62 -4.90 8.02
CA PHE A 183 -1.70 -4.53 6.95
C PHE A 183 -0.32 -5.17 7.11
N GLU A 184 0.23 -5.21 8.31
CA GLU A 184 1.51 -5.90 8.56
C GLU A 184 1.41 -7.41 8.30
N ARG A 185 0.31 -8.06 8.70
CA ARG A 185 0.05 -9.47 8.40
C ARG A 185 0.00 -9.74 6.89
N ALA A 186 -0.56 -8.81 6.14
CA ALA A 186 -0.68 -8.86 4.69
C ALA A 186 0.59 -8.43 3.92
N GLY A 187 1.68 -8.08 4.61
CA GLY A 187 2.91 -7.62 3.98
C GLY A 187 2.82 -6.20 3.39
N ILE A 188 1.90 -5.37 3.89
CA ILE A 188 1.69 -4.00 3.43
C ILE A 188 2.33 -3.03 4.43
N LYS A 189 3.39 -2.35 4.00
CA LYS A 189 4.10 -1.32 4.78
C LYS A 189 3.51 0.06 4.46
N ILE A 190 2.76 0.61 5.41
CA ILE A 190 2.04 1.90 5.24
C ILE A 190 2.91 3.08 5.68
N ASN A 191 3.04 4.13 4.87
CA ASN A 191 3.79 5.37 5.20
C ASN A 191 5.19 5.13 5.79
N LYS A 192 5.82 4.02 5.41
CA LYS A 192 7.21 3.70 5.72
C LYS A 192 8.02 3.87 4.44
N ARG A 193 9.24 4.39 4.56
CA ARG A 193 10.15 4.48 3.43
C ARG A 193 10.74 3.09 3.16
N LYS A 194 10.90 2.72 1.89
CA LYS A 194 11.66 1.51 1.54
C LYS A 194 13.14 1.76 1.86
N PRO A 195 13.80 0.91 2.67
CA PRO A 195 15.22 1.06 2.97
C PRO A 195 16.07 1.05 1.69
N ARG A 196 17.08 1.92 1.60
CA ARG A 196 18.02 2.00 0.47
C ARG A 196 19.10 0.93 0.59
N ILE A 197 18.68 -0.29 0.29
CA ILE A 197 19.55 -1.46 0.17
C ILE A 197 19.50 -1.92 -1.28
N GLU A 198 20.65 -1.89 -1.95
CA GLU A 198 20.80 -2.39 -3.31
C GLU A 198 21.34 -3.82 -3.25
N ILE A 199 20.69 -4.75 -3.95
CA ILE A 199 21.06 -6.16 -3.96
C ILE A 199 21.28 -6.57 -5.41
N LYS A 200 22.53 -6.87 -5.74
CA LYS A 200 22.95 -7.35 -7.05
C LYS A 200 23.32 -8.82 -6.93
N LYS A 201 22.39 -9.70 -7.29
CA LYS A 201 22.63 -11.16 -7.31
C LYS A 201 23.74 -11.48 -8.30
N MET A 202 24.67 -12.34 -7.90
CA MET A 202 25.83 -12.75 -8.70
C MET A 202 25.79 -14.26 -8.97
N PRO A 203 26.36 -14.73 -10.09
CA PRO A 203 26.40 -16.16 -10.40
C PRO A 203 27.34 -16.95 -9.48
N TYR A 204 28.42 -16.34 -9.00
CA TYR A 204 29.41 -16.92 -8.10
C TYR A 204 30.17 -15.80 -7.35
N GLY A 205 30.90 -16.16 -6.30
CA GLY A 205 31.73 -15.21 -5.51
C GLY A 205 31.27 -14.96 -4.07
N GLY A 206 30.23 -15.67 -3.61
CA GLY A 206 29.72 -15.52 -2.24
C GLY A 206 28.97 -14.20 -2.02
N ILE A 207 28.76 -13.83 -0.76
CA ILE A 207 28.05 -12.62 -0.37
C ILE A 207 29.08 -11.56 0.01
N VAL A 208 28.99 -10.39 -0.62
CA VAL A 208 29.77 -9.20 -0.27
C VAL A 208 28.80 -8.12 0.19
N ILE A 209 29.01 -7.58 1.39
CA ILE A 209 28.18 -6.49 1.92
C ILE A 209 29.07 -5.25 2.03
N ASN A 210 28.73 -4.23 1.25
CA ASN A 210 29.29 -2.88 1.32
C ASN A 210 28.42 -2.02 2.25
N GLY A 211 29.05 -1.24 3.13
CA GLY A 211 28.34 -0.41 4.10
C GLY A 211 27.83 -1.17 5.33
N GLN A 212 28.56 -2.20 5.78
CA GLN A 212 28.18 -3.02 6.94
C GLN A 212 28.01 -2.20 8.22
N GLU A 213 28.77 -1.12 8.37
CA GLU A 213 28.69 -0.17 9.48
C GLU A 213 27.32 0.53 9.60
N ASN A 214 26.56 0.57 8.51
CA ASN A 214 25.21 1.13 8.51
C ASN A 214 24.17 0.13 9.05
N ILE A 215 24.52 -1.14 9.27
CA ILE A 215 23.61 -2.14 9.79
C ILE A 215 23.64 -2.11 11.31
N LYS A 216 22.52 -1.72 11.92
CA LYS A 216 22.31 -1.78 13.38
C LYS A 216 21.89 -3.19 13.78
N GLY A 217 22.87 -4.07 13.98
CA GLY A 217 22.66 -5.43 14.46
C GLY A 217 23.82 -6.35 14.11
N ASP A 218 23.63 -7.65 14.35
CA ASP A 218 24.65 -8.67 14.09
C ASP A 218 24.70 -9.06 12.61
N ILE A 219 25.90 -9.00 12.02
CA ILE A 219 26.16 -9.39 10.62
C ILE A 219 25.93 -10.90 10.42
N GLU A 220 26.14 -11.74 11.43
CA GLU A 220 25.83 -13.17 11.33
C GLU A 220 24.33 -13.41 11.07
N GLU A 221 23.47 -12.60 11.67
CA GLU A 221 22.03 -12.67 11.45
C GLU A 221 21.66 -12.22 10.04
N VAL A 222 22.29 -11.16 9.53
CA VAL A 222 22.14 -10.70 8.15
C VAL A 222 22.51 -11.81 7.16
N MET A 223 23.67 -12.43 7.36
CA MET A 223 24.13 -13.54 6.52
C MET A 223 23.17 -14.73 6.58
N LYS A 224 22.54 -14.99 7.73
CA LYS A 224 21.51 -16.01 7.87
C LYS A 224 20.23 -15.65 7.10
N MET A 225 19.77 -14.40 7.17
CA MET A 225 18.60 -13.93 6.43
C MET A 225 18.79 -14.07 4.91
N LEU A 226 19.97 -13.71 4.40
CA LEU A 226 20.30 -13.84 2.98
C LEU A 226 20.25 -15.30 2.51
N ARG A 227 20.81 -16.22 3.30
CA ARG A 227 20.75 -17.66 3.00
C ARG A 227 19.31 -18.20 3.02
N GLU A 228 18.48 -17.74 3.96
CA GLU A 228 17.06 -18.13 4.05
C GLU A 228 16.27 -17.67 2.81
N GLU A 229 16.57 -16.48 2.29
CA GLU A 229 16.02 -15.98 1.01
C GLU A 229 16.69 -16.60 -0.24
N LYS A 230 17.49 -17.66 -0.07
CA LYS A 230 18.22 -18.37 -1.13
C LYS A 230 19.19 -17.47 -1.91
N ILE A 231 19.68 -16.42 -1.27
CA ILE A 231 20.71 -15.54 -1.80
C ILE A 231 22.06 -16.08 -1.34
N HIS A 232 22.70 -16.87 -2.20
CA HIS A 232 24.00 -17.49 -1.92
C HIS A 232 25.17 -16.70 -2.47
N SER A 233 24.93 -15.89 -3.51
CA SER A 233 25.93 -14.98 -4.05
C SER A 233 25.30 -13.66 -4.48
N ALA A 234 25.74 -12.57 -3.87
CA ALA A 234 25.24 -11.22 -4.13
C ALA A 234 26.19 -10.16 -3.59
N GLU A 235 26.23 -9.04 -4.28
CA GLU A 235 26.78 -7.78 -3.79
C GLU A 235 25.63 -6.95 -3.20
N ILE A 236 25.75 -6.59 -1.93
CA ILE A 236 24.73 -5.85 -1.18
C ILE A 236 25.34 -4.52 -0.77
N THR A 237 24.70 -3.42 -1.15
CA THR A 237 25.15 -2.07 -0.80
C THR A 237 24.12 -1.39 0.10
N VAL A 238 24.51 -1.12 1.34
CA VAL A 238 23.68 -0.45 2.35
C VAL A 238 24.05 1.03 2.41
N LYS A 239 23.18 1.90 1.89
CA LYS A 239 23.47 3.34 1.70
C LYS A 239 22.98 4.22 2.85
N GLU A 240 22.32 3.65 3.85
CA GLU A 240 21.80 4.38 5.01
C GLU A 240 21.73 3.49 6.25
N PRO A 241 21.70 4.06 7.47
CA PRO A 241 21.52 3.28 8.68
C PRO A 241 20.20 2.50 8.67
N VAL A 242 20.28 1.18 8.84
CA VAL A 242 19.13 0.26 8.82
C VAL A 242 19.17 -0.69 10.01
N THR A 243 18.00 -0.99 10.56
CA THR A 243 17.83 -2.07 11.54
C THR A 243 17.79 -3.43 10.86
N LEU A 244 17.99 -4.51 11.62
CA LEU A 244 17.81 -5.88 11.11
C LEU A 244 16.39 -6.14 10.58
N GLU A 245 15.37 -5.50 11.15
CA GLU A 245 14.00 -5.59 10.65
C GLU A 245 13.83 -4.90 9.31
N GLU A 246 14.38 -3.69 9.15
CA GLU A 246 14.37 -2.97 7.87
C GLU A 246 15.19 -3.70 6.80
N PHE A 247 16.29 -4.32 7.19
CA PHE A 247 17.07 -5.17 6.29
C PHE A 247 16.25 -6.35 5.80
N ALA A 248 15.60 -7.09 6.71
CA ALA A 248 14.70 -8.20 6.35
C ALA A 248 13.54 -7.73 5.46
N ASP A 249 12.92 -6.60 5.78
CA ASP A 249 11.87 -6.00 4.96
C ASP A 249 12.37 -5.64 3.54
N ALA A 250 13.63 -5.24 3.39
CA ALA A 250 14.19 -4.94 2.07
C ALA A 250 14.49 -6.18 1.22
N LEU A 251 14.75 -7.33 1.86
CA LEU A 251 14.94 -8.62 1.19
C LEU A 251 13.62 -9.23 0.71
N ASP A 252 12.53 -9.00 1.43
CA ASP A 252 11.24 -9.60 1.14
C ASP A 252 10.56 -8.91 -0.07
N GLU A 253 10.76 -9.48 -1.25
CA GLU A 253 10.15 -9.03 -2.51
C GLU A 253 8.61 -9.08 -2.49
N SER A 254 7.99 -9.79 -1.54
CA SER A 254 6.52 -9.86 -1.43
C SER A 254 5.90 -8.63 -0.78
N LEU A 255 6.68 -7.88 0.01
CA LEU A 255 6.20 -6.69 0.70
C LEU A 255 5.85 -5.57 -0.29
N VAL A 256 4.81 -4.81 0.04
CA VAL A 256 4.42 -3.62 -0.73
C VAL A 256 4.44 -2.39 0.16
N TRP A 257 4.96 -1.28 -0.37
CA TRP A 257 4.97 0.00 0.31
C TRP A 257 3.86 0.88 -0.26
N ARG A 258 3.00 1.38 0.62
CA ARG A 258 1.84 2.18 0.22
C ARG A 258 1.76 3.46 1.04
N ARG A 259 1.44 4.55 0.35
CA ARG A 259 1.06 5.80 1.00
C ARG A 259 -0.38 5.70 1.49
N ALA A 260 -0.65 6.31 2.63
CA ALA A 260 -1.99 6.37 3.18
C ALA A 260 -2.27 7.67 3.92
N ILE A 261 -3.55 8.03 3.96
CA ILE A 261 -4.10 9.06 4.86
C ILE A 261 -5.15 8.43 5.76
N ILE A 262 -5.51 9.13 6.83
CA ILE A 262 -6.63 8.78 7.69
C ILE A 262 -7.79 9.72 7.39
N ILE A 263 -8.96 9.15 7.11
CA ILE A 263 -10.23 9.85 7.03
C ILE A 263 -10.98 9.57 8.33
N ALA A 264 -11.04 10.56 9.20
CA ALA A 264 -11.67 10.47 10.52
C ALA A 264 -13.16 10.83 10.38
N ASN A 265 -13.99 9.81 10.14
CA ASN A 265 -15.41 9.94 9.84
C ASN A 265 -16.27 10.01 11.11
N LYS A 266 -17.56 10.34 10.93
CA LYS A 266 -18.54 10.58 12.01
C LYS A 266 -18.11 11.71 12.95
N GLY A 267 -17.51 12.76 12.40
CA GLY A 267 -17.16 13.99 13.14
C GLY A 267 -18.35 14.68 13.81
N ASP A 268 -19.58 14.34 13.42
CA ASP A 268 -20.83 14.82 14.02
C ASP A 268 -21.27 14.06 15.28
N ALA A 269 -20.64 12.93 15.61
CA ALA A 269 -21.02 12.12 16.76
C ALA A 269 -20.57 12.74 18.10
N PRO A 270 -21.27 12.49 19.21
CA PRO A 270 -20.79 12.86 20.55
C PRO A 270 -19.41 12.26 20.84
N GLY A 271 -18.52 13.03 21.45
CA GLY A 271 -17.15 12.62 21.76
C GLY A 271 -16.18 12.60 20.57
N SER A 272 -16.64 12.90 19.35
CA SER A 272 -15.82 12.86 18.13
C SER A 272 -14.59 13.79 18.21
N ARG A 273 -14.74 14.96 18.83
CA ARG A 273 -13.67 15.95 18.98
C ARG A 273 -12.51 15.42 19.83
N GLU A 274 -12.82 14.86 21.00
CA GLU A 274 -11.81 14.28 21.89
C GLU A 274 -11.10 13.10 21.22
N ASN A 275 -11.85 12.24 20.54
CA ASN A 275 -11.30 11.11 19.79
C ASN A 275 -10.42 11.58 18.62
N TYR A 276 -10.80 12.64 17.93
CA TYR A 276 -9.97 13.24 16.88
C TYR A 276 -8.66 13.77 17.45
N GLU A 277 -8.69 14.48 18.58
CA GLU A 277 -7.49 14.98 19.25
C GLU A 277 -6.55 13.85 19.69
N LYS A 278 -7.10 12.75 20.23
CA LYS A 278 -6.33 11.52 20.53
C LYS A 278 -5.67 10.94 19.29
N LEU A 279 -6.44 10.80 18.21
CA LEU A 279 -5.97 10.24 16.95
C LEU A 279 -4.86 11.09 16.31
N VAL A 280 -4.99 12.42 16.35
CA VAL A 280 -3.96 13.36 15.86
C VAL A 280 -2.70 13.30 16.72
N ARG A 281 -2.84 13.23 18.05
CA ARG A 281 -1.69 13.12 18.96
C ARG A 281 -0.86 11.89 18.68
N GLU A 282 -1.51 10.75 18.47
CA GLU A 282 -0.83 9.46 18.28
C GLU A 282 -0.29 9.29 16.84
N TYR A 283 -1.09 9.64 15.83
CA TYR A 283 -0.79 9.29 14.43
C TYR A 283 -0.51 10.48 13.50
N GLY A 284 -0.70 11.73 13.96
CA GLY A 284 -0.54 12.93 13.13
C GLY A 284 0.85 13.14 12.55
N ASN A 285 1.89 12.62 13.21
CA ASN A 285 3.27 12.67 12.71
C ASN A 285 3.52 11.73 11.52
N ARG A 286 2.70 10.68 11.35
CA ARG A 286 2.88 9.65 10.31
C ARG A 286 1.79 9.67 9.25
N PHE A 287 0.62 10.22 9.57
CA PHE A 287 -0.54 10.23 8.69
C PHE A 287 -1.11 11.64 8.61
N LYS A 288 -1.42 12.10 7.39
CA LYS A 288 -2.37 13.21 7.22
C LYS A 288 -3.74 12.72 7.66
N ILE A 289 -4.39 13.45 8.57
CA ILE A 289 -5.69 13.09 9.14
C ILE A 289 -6.70 14.13 8.72
N VAL A 290 -7.82 13.70 8.13
CA VAL A 290 -8.87 14.58 7.61
C VAL A 290 -10.19 14.25 8.31
N PRO A 291 -10.74 15.15 9.14
CA PRO A 291 -12.02 14.94 9.80
C PRO A 291 -13.17 15.17 8.82
N VAL A 292 -14.18 14.30 8.85
CA VAL A 292 -15.33 14.35 7.94
C VAL A 292 -16.60 13.87 8.64
N SER A 293 -17.76 14.32 8.17
CA SER A 293 -19.03 13.63 8.42
C SER A 293 -19.67 13.27 7.08
N ALA A 294 -19.55 12.01 6.67
CA ALA A 294 -20.23 11.51 5.48
C ALA A 294 -21.76 11.65 5.60
N LYS A 295 -22.30 11.52 6.82
CA LYS A 295 -23.73 11.67 7.12
C LYS A 295 -24.19 13.10 6.87
N LYS A 296 -23.49 14.09 7.43
CA LYS A 296 -23.86 15.52 7.34
C LYS A 296 -23.30 16.24 6.11
N GLY A 297 -22.43 15.60 5.33
CA GLY A 297 -21.76 16.23 4.19
C GLY A 297 -20.69 17.25 4.59
N ILE A 298 -20.17 17.19 5.82
CA ILE A 298 -19.16 18.12 6.32
C ILE A 298 -17.78 17.68 5.83
N ASN A 299 -16.98 18.63 5.30
CA ASN A 299 -15.60 18.44 4.82
C ASN A 299 -15.43 17.45 3.67
N ILE A 300 -16.47 17.18 2.87
CA ILE A 300 -16.36 16.26 1.71
C ILE A 300 -15.33 16.77 0.70
N ASP A 301 -15.34 18.06 0.38
CA ASP A 301 -14.38 18.63 -0.59
C ASP A 301 -12.94 18.60 -0.06
N VAL A 302 -12.74 18.81 1.25
CA VAL A 302 -11.43 18.65 1.91
C VAL A 302 -10.92 17.21 1.78
N VAL A 303 -11.82 16.21 1.87
CA VAL A 303 -11.45 14.81 1.61
C VAL A 303 -11.08 14.59 0.14
N LYS A 304 -11.83 15.17 -0.82
CA LYS A 304 -11.48 15.08 -2.25
C LYS A 304 -10.09 15.67 -2.53
N ASP A 305 -9.79 16.84 -1.97
CA ASP A 305 -8.48 17.48 -2.07
C ASP A 305 -7.37 16.58 -1.51
N ALA A 306 -7.57 16.04 -0.31
CA ALA A 306 -6.58 15.15 0.32
C ALA A 306 -6.37 13.85 -0.47
N LEU A 307 -7.42 13.27 -1.05
CA LEU A 307 -7.33 12.09 -1.91
C LEU A 307 -6.63 12.39 -3.24
N TYR A 308 -6.89 13.55 -3.83
CA TYR A 308 -6.21 14.02 -5.04
C TYR A 308 -4.70 14.22 -4.80
N GLU A 309 -4.32 14.86 -3.69
CA GLU A 309 -2.93 14.98 -3.27
C GLU A 309 -2.28 13.61 -3.00
N LEU A 310 -2.99 12.72 -2.32
CA LEU A 310 -2.52 11.36 -2.02
C LEU A 310 -2.28 10.53 -3.29
N ALA A 311 -3.11 10.72 -4.31
CA ALA A 311 -2.92 10.08 -5.61
C ALA A 311 -1.60 10.52 -6.28
N GLY A 312 -1.12 11.74 -5.98
CA GLY A 312 0.12 12.29 -6.53
C GLY A 312 0.06 12.41 -8.05
N ILE A 313 -1.06 12.92 -8.55
CA ILE A 313 -1.33 13.10 -9.98
C ILE A 313 -0.79 14.46 -10.43
N ILE A 314 -0.29 14.50 -11.67
CA ILE A 314 -0.02 15.73 -12.42
C ILE A 314 -0.91 15.74 -13.67
N ARG A 315 -1.40 16.92 -14.04
CA ARG A 315 -2.17 17.16 -15.25
C ARG A 315 -1.23 17.74 -16.29
N VAL A 316 -1.16 17.08 -17.45
CA VAL A 316 -0.34 17.51 -18.57
C VAL A 316 -1.26 17.80 -19.75
N PHE A 317 -1.17 18.99 -20.29
CA PHE A 317 -1.97 19.43 -21.43
C PHE A 317 -1.19 19.14 -22.71
N THR A 318 -1.77 18.41 -23.65
CA THR A 318 -1.12 18.14 -24.94
C THR A 318 -1.56 19.16 -25.97
N LYS A 319 -0.68 19.55 -26.89
CA LYS A 319 -1.06 20.38 -28.04
C LYS A 319 -0.38 19.95 -29.33
N SER A 320 -1.02 20.27 -30.46
CA SER A 320 -0.40 20.20 -31.77
C SER A 320 0.37 21.49 -32.09
N PRO A 321 1.34 21.46 -33.02
CA PRO A 321 2.03 22.67 -33.46
C PRO A 321 1.06 23.73 -33.98
N GLY A 322 1.07 24.91 -33.36
CA GLY A 322 0.21 26.04 -33.75
C GLY A 322 -1.21 26.02 -33.17
N GLU A 323 -1.57 25.00 -32.41
CA GLU A 323 -2.89 24.88 -31.78
C GLU A 323 -2.87 25.25 -30.29
N GLU A 324 -4.04 25.51 -29.74
CA GLU A 324 -4.24 25.66 -28.30
C GLU A 324 -4.10 24.31 -27.56
N PRO A 325 -3.80 24.32 -26.25
CA PRO A 325 -3.76 23.10 -25.46
C PRO A 325 -5.10 22.36 -25.46
N ALA A 326 -5.06 21.07 -25.79
CA ALA A 326 -6.22 20.20 -25.82
C ALA A 326 -6.78 19.96 -24.40
N TYR A 327 -8.09 19.84 -24.34
CA TYR A 327 -8.85 19.49 -23.14
C TYR A 327 -9.68 18.21 -23.40
N PRO A 328 -9.80 17.27 -22.43
CA PRO A 328 -9.24 17.30 -21.07
C PRO A 328 -7.73 17.04 -21.01
N PRO A 329 -7.05 17.48 -19.93
CA PRO A 329 -5.63 17.15 -19.74
C PRO A 329 -5.41 15.65 -19.57
N ILE A 330 -4.20 15.20 -19.89
CA ILE A 330 -3.75 13.85 -19.59
C ILE A 330 -3.29 13.82 -18.13
N ALA A 331 -3.98 13.02 -17.31
CA ALA A 331 -3.57 12.75 -15.94
C ALA A 331 -2.47 11.68 -15.89
N LEU A 332 -1.35 12.02 -15.27
CA LEU A 332 -0.19 11.15 -15.08
C LEU A 332 0.25 11.17 -13.61
N ARG A 333 1.17 10.29 -13.22
CA ARG A 333 1.76 10.35 -11.87
C ARG A 333 2.88 11.37 -11.82
N LYS A 334 3.07 11.98 -10.65
CA LYS A 334 4.26 12.78 -10.36
C LYS A 334 5.52 11.97 -10.63
N GLY A 335 6.47 12.58 -11.35
CA GLY A 335 7.67 11.91 -11.85
C GLY A 335 7.51 11.32 -13.26
N ALA A 336 6.32 11.42 -13.87
CA ALA A 336 6.14 11.03 -15.26
C ALA A 336 6.97 11.89 -16.21
N THR A 337 7.38 11.26 -17.31
CA THR A 337 8.24 11.85 -18.32
C THR A 337 7.45 12.25 -19.57
N VAL A 338 8.06 13.04 -20.44
CA VAL A 338 7.54 13.32 -21.79
C VAL A 338 7.23 12.04 -22.56
N LEU A 339 8.05 11.00 -22.41
CA LEU A 339 7.80 9.71 -23.07
C LEU A 339 6.53 9.03 -22.57
N ASP A 340 6.19 9.21 -21.29
CA ASP A 340 4.96 8.65 -20.71
C ASP A 340 3.72 9.35 -21.26
N VAL A 341 3.80 10.67 -21.51
CA VAL A 341 2.77 11.41 -22.26
C VAL A 341 2.63 10.83 -23.67
N ALA A 342 3.74 10.65 -24.39
CA ALA A 342 3.74 10.11 -25.75
C ALA A 342 3.03 8.75 -25.82
N LYS A 343 3.37 7.82 -24.90
CA LYS A 343 2.74 6.50 -24.80
C LYS A 343 1.25 6.58 -24.51
N ARG A 344 0.82 7.59 -23.76
CA ARG A 344 -0.59 7.78 -23.38
C ARG A 344 -1.44 8.30 -24.54
N ILE A 345 -0.84 9.09 -25.44
CA ILE A 345 -1.48 9.51 -26.70
C ILE A 345 -1.56 8.33 -27.66
N HIS A 346 -0.40 7.76 -28.05
CA HIS A 346 -0.34 6.58 -28.90
C HIS A 346 1.03 5.91 -28.84
N LYS A 347 1.08 4.58 -29.00
CA LYS A 347 2.35 3.82 -28.98
C LYS A 347 3.35 4.31 -30.03
N ASP A 348 2.88 4.84 -31.15
CA ASP A 348 3.75 5.29 -32.24
C ASP A 348 4.47 6.61 -31.92
N PHE A 349 3.83 7.54 -31.21
CA PHE A 349 4.49 8.77 -30.76
C PHE A 349 5.70 8.46 -29.87
N ALA A 350 5.59 7.42 -29.03
CA ALA A 350 6.70 6.98 -28.18
C ALA A 350 7.82 6.32 -28.98
N LYS A 351 7.50 5.48 -29.97
CA LYS A 351 8.50 4.80 -30.81
C LYS A 351 9.26 5.77 -31.73
N LYS A 352 8.56 6.77 -32.24
CA LYS A 352 9.04 7.72 -33.24
C LYS A 352 9.47 9.05 -32.63
N PHE A 353 9.57 9.11 -31.30
CA PHE A 353 9.85 10.32 -30.56
C PHE A 353 11.18 10.95 -31.00
N LYS A 354 11.17 12.24 -31.31
CA LYS A 354 12.39 13.01 -31.63
C LYS A 354 12.73 14.02 -30.55
N TYR A 355 11.73 14.80 -30.13
CA TYR A 355 11.80 15.75 -29.02
C TYR A 355 10.39 16.20 -28.64
N ALA A 356 10.26 16.91 -27.52
CA ALA A 356 9.08 17.69 -27.22
C ALA A 356 9.44 19.14 -26.96
N ARG A 357 8.47 20.04 -27.11
CA ARG A 357 8.51 21.38 -26.56
C ARG A 357 7.58 21.45 -25.36
N VAL A 358 8.03 22.10 -24.29
CA VAL A 358 7.27 22.19 -23.05
C VAL A 358 7.09 23.64 -22.63
N TRP A 359 5.91 23.98 -22.11
CA TRP A 359 5.60 25.24 -21.47
C TRP A 359 5.08 24.95 -20.08
N GLY A 360 5.66 25.55 -19.04
CA GLY A 360 5.23 25.33 -17.67
C GLY A 360 6.38 25.41 -16.69
N LYS A 361 6.18 24.83 -15.51
CA LYS A 361 7.12 24.95 -14.37
C LYS A 361 8.32 24.01 -14.49
N SER A 362 8.20 22.92 -15.24
CA SER A 362 9.31 21.97 -15.42
C SER A 362 10.44 22.50 -16.33
N VAL A 363 10.25 23.64 -16.99
CA VAL A 363 11.21 24.22 -17.94
C VAL A 363 11.63 25.63 -17.53
N LYS A 364 12.82 26.04 -17.98
CA LYS A 364 13.37 27.37 -17.66
C LYS A 364 12.73 28.50 -18.46
N PHE A 365 12.27 28.19 -19.68
CA PHE A 365 11.61 29.16 -20.55
C PHE A 365 10.51 28.49 -21.39
N PRO A 366 9.47 29.24 -21.79
CA PRO A 366 8.37 28.71 -22.58
C PRO A 366 8.81 28.10 -23.91
N GLY A 367 8.33 26.90 -24.24
CA GLY A 367 8.63 26.20 -25.48
C GLY A 367 10.02 25.57 -25.53
N GLN A 368 10.69 25.43 -24.38
CA GLN A 368 12.00 24.78 -24.29
C GLN A 368 11.92 23.36 -24.88
N ARG A 369 12.88 23.05 -25.75
CA ARG A 369 13.03 21.71 -26.33
C ARG A 369 13.64 20.76 -25.30
N VAL A 370 12.99 19.63 -25.08
CA VAL A 370 13.37 18.62 -24.10
C VAL A 370 13.40 17.21 -24.72
N GLY A 371 14.13 16.32 -24.05
CA GLY A 371 14.22 14.90 -24.41
C GLY A 371 13.08 14.06 -23.85
N ALA A 372 13.12 12.76 -24.13
CA ALA A 372 12.11 11.79 -23.72
C ALA A 372 12.01 11.64 -22.18
N ASP A 373 13.16 11.70 -21.50
CA ASP A 373 13.28 11.47 -20.05
C ASP A 373 13.03 12.74 -19.21
N HIS A 374 12.65 13.85 -19.84
CA HIS A 374 12.33 15.09 -19.13
C HIS A 374 11.12 14.87 -18.24
N VAL A 375 11.28 15.13 -16.94
CA VAL A 375 10.23 14.98 -15.93
C VAL A 375 9.31 16.18 -15.96
N LEU A 376 8.00 15.92 -16.01
CA LEU A 376 6.97 16.96 -16.11
C LEU A 376 6.42 17.35 -14.73
N GLU A 377 5.86 18.55 -14.68
CA GLU A 377 5.14 19.10 -13.52
C GLU A 377 3.64 19.31 -13.81
N ASP A 378 2.85 19.47 -12.75
CA ASP A 378 1.40 19.73 -12.89
C ASP A 378 1.16 21.06 -13.60
N GLY A 379 0.32 21.02 -14.64
CA GLY A 379 -0.01 22.18 -15.47
C GLY A 379 0.88 22.37 -16.70
N ASP A 380 1.89 21.52 -16.89
CA ASP A 380 2.74 21.61 -18.09
C ASP A 380 1.95 21.36 -19.38
N ILE A 381 2.29 22.12 -20.41
CA ILE A 381 1.81 21.94 -21.78
C ILE A 381 2.92 21.27 -22.59
N VAL A 382 2.61 20.19 -23.31
CA VAL A 382 3.56 19.38 -24.07
C VAL A 382 3.15 19.28 -25.53
N GLU A 383 4.06 19.65 -26.42
CA GLU A 383 3.94 19.48 -27.88
C GLU A 383 4.96 18.42 -28.33
N ILE A 384 4.48 17.28 -28.81
CA ILE A 384 5.33 16.14 -29.17
C ILE A 384 5.68 16.20 -30.66
N HIS A 385 6.96 16.05 -30.97
CA HIS A 385 7.47 15.95 -32.35
C HIS A 385 7.98 14.52 -32.58
N ALA A 386 7.27 13.78 -33.44
CA ALA A 386 7.60 12.39 -33.82
C ALA A 386 7.77 12.26 -35.34
N ARG A 387 8.55 11.26 -35.80
CA ARG A 387 8.87 11.03 -37.23
C ARG A 387 8.35 9.69 -37.77
#